data_AF-A0A3C0G810-F1
#
_entry.id   AF-A0A3C0G810-F1
#
_cell.length_a   1.000
_cell.length_b   1.000
_cell.length_c   1.000
_cell.angle_alpha   90.00
_cell.angle_beta   90.00
_cell.angle_gamma   90.00
#
_symmetry.space_group_name_H-M   'P 1'
#
loop_
_entity.id
_entity.type
_entity.pdbx_description
1 polymer ?
#
loop_
_entity_poly.entity_id
_entity_poly.type
_entity_poly.pdbx_seq_one_letter_code
_entity_poly.pdbx_strand_id
1 'polypeptide(L)'
;MSKEEGPDRDIINNFFAFQTKRKITNLYKQFFFILEDLQADGMKIPEEKHQRIRKKILDLGNDTIRELEDYFDKFIEYNNNKQK
;
A
#
# COMPACT_ATOMS: atom_id res chain seq x y z
N MET A 1 -9.76 -29.88 15.05
CA MET A 1 -9.25 -28.62 14.47
C MET A 1 -10.45 -27.77 14.13
N SER A 2 -10.84 -26.91 15.06
CA SER A 2 -12.06 -26.11 14.96
C SER A 2 -11.88 -25.07 13.86
N LYS A 3 -12.80 -25.07 12.91
CA LYS A 3 -12.88 -24.09 11.83
C LYS A 3 -12.98 -22.70 12.46
N GLU A 4 -12.04 -21.82 12.12
CA GLU A 4 -12.13 -20.38 12.41
C GLU A 4 -13.24 -19.78 11.55
N GLU A 5 -14.48 -19.93 12.01
CA GLU A 5 -15.65 -19.28 11.42
C GLU A 5 -16.25 -18.35 12.49
N GLY A 6 -16.06 -17.04 12.30
CA GLY A 6 -16.46 -16.00 13.25
C GLY A 6 -15.72 -14.66 13.04
N PRO A 7 -16.05 -13.62 13.84
CA PRO A 7 -15.50 -12.26 13.76
C PRO A 7 -13.96 -12.20 13.78
N ASP A 8 -13.30 -13.23 14.32
CA ASP A 8 -11.85 -13.37 14.32
C ASP A 8 -11.25 -13.41 12.91
N ARG A 9 -11.93 -14.02 11.93
CA ARG A 9 -11.45 -14.05 10.55
C ARG A 9 -11.54 -12.69 9.88
N ASP A 10 -12.61 -11.94 10.15
CA ASP A 10 -12.75 -10.56 9.69
C ASP A 10 -11.73 -9.65 10.38
N ILE A 11 -11.42 -9.88 11.66
CA ILE A 11 -10.35 -9.18 12.39
C ILE A 11 -8.99 -9.45 11.75
N ILE A 12 -8.68 -10.71 11.43
CA ILE A 12 -7.40 -11.09 10.79
C ILE A 12 -7.29 -10.48 9.39
N ASN A 13 -8.34 -10.58 8.57
CA ASN A 13 -8.35 -10.00 7.22
C ASN A 13 -8.21 -8.47 7.26
N ASN A 14 -8.94 -7.80 8.15
CA ASN A 14 -8.83 -6.36 8.36
C ASN A 14 -7.46 -5.96 8.90
N PHE A 15 -6.86 -6.77 9.77
CA PHE A 15 -5.50 -6.56 10.26
C PHE A 15 -4.48 -6.64 9.12
N PHE A 16 -4.54 -7.66 8.27
CA PHE A 16 -3.63 -7.79 7.14
C PHE A 16 -3.80 -6.66 6.11
N ALA A 17 -5.04 -6.28 5.78
CA ALA A 17 -5.32 -5.16 4.90
C ALA A 17 -4.72 -3.86 5.46
N PHE A 18 -4.95 -3.59 6.75
CA PHE A 18 -4.42 -2.42 7.44
C PHE A 18 -2.88 -2.41 7.47
N GLN A 19 -2.25 -3.52 7.86
CA GLN A 19 -0.80 -3.61 7.93
C GLN A 19 -0.16 -3.48 6.55
N THR A 20 -0.73 -4.11 5.53
CA THR A 20 -0.25 -4.01 4.15
C THR A 20 -0.30 -2.56 3.67
N LYS A 21 -1.45 -1.89 3.82
CA LYS A 21 -1.61 -0.46 3.48
C LYS A 21 -0.59 0.42 4.20
N ARG A 22 -0.40 0.19 5.49
CA ARG A 22 0.60 0.92 6.30
C ARG A 22 2.02 0.70 5.79
N LYS A 23 2.40 -0.54 5.48
CA LYS A 23 3.76 -0.87 4.97
C LYS A 23 4.01 -0.23 3.61
N ILE A 24 3.03 -0.25 2.71
CA ILE A 24 3.13 0.38 1.39
C ILE A 24 3.23 1.89 1.52
N THR A 25 2.38 2.50 2.35
CA THR A 25 2.45 3.94 2.64
C THR A 25 3.84 4.33 3.13
N ASN A 26 4.43 3.54 4.03
CA ASN A 26 5.78 3.78 4.53
C ASN A 26 6.86 3.59 3.45
N LEU A 27 6.71 2.60 2.57
CA LEU A 27 7.62 2.40 1.45
C LEU A 27 7.63 3.60 0.49
N TYR A 28 6.45 4.07 0.09
CA TYR A 28 6.35 5.25 -0.78
C TYR A 28 6.82 6.53 -0.10
N LYS A 29 6.67 6.64 1.23
CA LYS A 29 7.30 7.70 2.02
C LYS A 29 8.81 7.69 1.93
N GLN A 30 9.45 6.52 1.91
CA GLN A 30 10.90 6.42 1.78
C GLN A 30 11.41 7.00 0.45
N PHE A 31 10.64 6.91 -0.63
CA PHE A 31 11.03 7.55 -1.89
C PHE A 31 11.07 9.08 -1.83
N PHE A 32 10.23 9.71 -0.99
CA PHE A 32 10.34 11.15 -0.75
C PHE A 32 11.61 11.49 0.02
N PHE A 33 11.95 10.72 1.06
CA PHE A 33 13.19 10.94 1.79
C PHE A 33 14.42 10.77 0.90
N ILE A 34 14.46 9.73 0.06
CA ILE A 34 15.54 9.56 -0.91
C ILE A 34 15.62 10.75 -1.89
N LEU A 35 14.48 11.26 -2.35
CA LEU A 35 14.46 12.43 -3.24
C LEU A 35 15.01 13.69 -2.55
N GLU A 36 14.67 13.89 -1.27
CA GLU A 36 15.18 14.98 -0.44
C GLU A 36 16.67 14.84 -0.15
N ASP A 37 17.15 13.63 0.18
CA ASP A 37 18.55 13.32 0.42
C ASP A 37 19.41 13.60 -0.83
N LEU A 38 18.93 13.18 -2.02
CA LEU A 38 19.63 13.46 -3.28
C LEU A 38 19.77 14.97 -3.52
N GLN A 39 18.74 15.75 -3.19
CA GLN A 39 18.79 17.21 -3.31
C GLN A 39 19.76 17.82 -2.30
N ALA A 40 19.82 17.29 -1.07
CA ALA A 40 20.76 17.70 -0.03
C ALA A 40 22.22 17.40 -0.40
N ASP A 41 22.48 16.27 -1.07
CA ASP A 41 23.80 15.86 -1.57
C ASP A 41 24.30 16.69 -2.78
N GLY A 42 23.54 17.71 -3.18
CA GLY A 42 23.92 18.65 -4.23
C GLY A 42 23.46 18.26 -5.63
N MET A 43 22.60 17.23 -5.77
CA MET A 43 21.95 16.93 -7.04
C MET A 43 20.94 18.05 -7.36
N LYS A 44 21.27 18.89 -8.33
CA LYS A 44 20.35 19.93 -8.83
C LYS A 44 19.27 19.32 -9.70
N ILE A 45 18.19 18.87 -9.07
CA ILE A 45 16.96 18.48 -9.76
C ILE A 45 16.15 19.77 -10.03
N PRO A 46 15.80 20.09 -11.29
CA PRO A 46 14.94 21.24 -11.58
C PRO A 46 13.60 21.10 -10.85
N GLU A 47 13.06 22.20 -10.33
CA GLU A 47 11.83 22.20 -9.52
C GLU A 47 10.66 21.52 -10.23
N GLU A 48 10.47 21.78 -11.53
CA GLU A 48 9.42 21.10 -12.31
C GLU A 48 9.59 19.57 -12.33
N LYS A 49 10.83 19.09 -12.46
CA LYS A 49 11.14 17.66 -12.47
C LYS A 49 10.92 17.07 -11.08
N HIS A 50 11.33 17.78 -10.04
CA HIS A 50 11.11 17.40 -8.65
C HIS A 50 9.61 17.25 -8.35
N GLN A 51 8.78 18.22 -8.73
CA GLN A 51 7.32 18.14 -8.56
C GLN A 51 6.69 16.99 -9.36
N ARG A 52 7.14 16.76 -10.60
CA ARG A 52 6.66 15.61 -11.40
C ARG A 52 7.02 14.27 -10.75
N ILE A 53 8.23 14.13 -10.20
CA ILE A 53 8.64 12.90 -9.49
C ILE A 53 7.77 12.71 -8.25
N ARG A 54 7.56 13.76 -7.45
CA ARG A 54 6.70 13.70 -6.25
C ARG A 54 5.29 13.25 -6.59
N LYS A 55 4.67 13.86 -7.61
CA LYS A 55 3.34 13.47 -8.08
C LYS A 55 3.32 12.00 -8.50
N LYS A 56 4.31 11.55 -9.26
CA LYS A 56 4.42 10.15 -9.70
C LYS A 56 4.52 9.17 -8.52
N ILE A 57 5.29 9.51 -7.49
CA ILE A 57 5.39 8.69 -6.27
C ILE A 57 4.02 8.57 -5.58
N LEU A 58 3.27 9.69 -5.45
CA LEU A 58 1.93 9.67 -4.88
C LEU A 58 0.95 8.84 -5.70
N ASP A 59 0.92 9.06 -7.01
CA ASP A 59 -0.01 8.38 -7.92
C ASP A 59 0.22 6.87 -7.86
N LEU A 60 1.48 6.42 -8.02
CA LEU A 60 1.83 4.99 -7.93
C LEU A 60 1.51 4.38 -6.57
N GLY A 61 1.76 5.11 -5.47
CA GLY A 61 1.45 4.62 -4.12
C GLY A 61 -0.04 4.47 -3.89
N ASN A 62 -0.84 5.43 -4.35
CA ASN A 62 -2.28 5.38 -4.24
C ASN A 62 -2.89 4.29 -5.13
N ASP A 63 -2.41 4.13 -6.36
CA ASP A 63 -2.88 3.08 -7.28
C ASP A 63 -2.56 1.69 -6.72
N THR A 64 -1.35 1.49 -6.18
CA THR A 64 -0.96 0.23 -5.53
C THR A 64 -1.87 -0.12 -4.36
N ILE A 65 -2.23 0.86 -3.53
CA ILE A 65 -3.15 0.64 -2.39
C ILE A 65 -4.53 0.23 -2.90
N ARG A 66 -5.08 0.91 -3.91
CA ARG A 66 -6.39 0.58 -4.49
C ARG A 66 -6.42 -0.82 -5.08
N GLU A 67 -5.41 -1.16 -5.88
CA GLU A 67 -5.32 -2.50 -6.49
C GLU A 67 -5.27 -3.60 -5.43
N LEU A 68 -4.55 -3.38 -4.32
CA LEU A 68 -4.49 -4.35 -3.23
C LEU A 68 -5.78 -4.44 -2.44
N GLU A 69 -6.45 -3.33 -2.19
CA GLU A 69 -7.80 -3.32 -1.59
C GLU A 69 -8.75 -4.18 -2.46
N ASP A 70 -8.77 -3.98 -3.78
CA ASP A 70 -9.55 -4.80 -4.72
C ASP A 70 -9.17 -6.29 -4.70
N TYR A 71 -7.87 -6.61 -4.60
CA TYR A 71 -7.41 -8.00 -4.52
C TYR A 71 -7.79 -8.66 -3.19
N PHE A 72 -7.72 -7.93 -2.08
CA PHE A 72 -8.15 -8.44 -0.79
C PHE A 72 -9.64 -8.70 -0.76
N ASP A 73 -10.46 -7.81 -1.32
CA ASP A 73 -11.91 -8.00 -1.40
C ASP A 73 -12.27 -9.25 -2.21
N LYS A 74 -11.65 -9.43 -3.39
CA LYS A 74 -11.83 -10.64 -4.21
C LYS A 74 -11.36 -11.91 -3.51
N PHE A 75 -10.27 -11.85 -2.76
CA PHE A 75 -9.73 -12.98 -2.01
C PHE A 75 -10.66 -13.39 -0.86
N ILE A 76 -11.21 -12.40 -0.14
CA ILE A 76 -12.19 -12.63 0.93
C ILE A 76 -13.46 -13.24 0.34
N GLU A 77 -13.98 -12.69 -0.77
CA GLU A 77 -15.16 -13.23 -1.46
C GLU A 77 -14.95 -14.68 -1.89
N TYR A 78 -13.82 -14.98 -2.54
CA TYR A 78 -13.48 -16.34 -2.97
C TYR A 78 -13.40 -17.33 -1.79
N ASN A 79 -12.75 -16.94 -0.69
CA ASN A 79 -12.63 -17.81 0.48
C ASN A 79 -13.97 -18.06 1.17
N ASN A 80 -14.85 -17.06 1.22
CA ASN A 80 -16.19 -17.20 1.79
C ASN A 80 -17.09 -18.08 0.92
N ASN A 81 -16.98 -17.99 -0.40
CA ASN A 81 -17.75 -18.82 -1.34
C ASN A 81 -17.27 -20.28 -1.37
N LYS A 82 -15.99 -20.55 -1.11
CA LYS A 82 -15.44 -21.92 -1.07
C LYS A 82 -15.81 -22.71 0.18
N GLN A 83 -16.41 -22.06 1.18
CA GLN A 83 -16.84 -22.67 2.44
C GLN A 83 -18.34 -22.99 2.50
N LYS A 84 -19.13 -22.51 1.52
CA LYS A 84 -20.51 -22.95 1.28
C LYS A 84 -20.52 -24.21 0.43
#